data_AF-A0AAU1S5Y1-F1
#
_entry.id   AF-A0AAU1S5Y1-F1
#
_cell.length_a   1.000
_cell.length_b   1.000
_cell.length_c   1.000
_cell.angle_alpha   90.00
_cell.angle_beta   90.00
_cell.angle_gamma   90.00
#
_symmetry.space_group_name_H-M   'P 1'
#
loop_
_entity.id
_entity.type
_entity.pdbx_description
1 polymer ?
#
loop_
_entity_poly.entity_id
_entity_poly.type
_entity_poly.pdbx_seq_one_letter_code
_entity_poly.pdbx_strand_id
1 'polypeptide(L)'
;MNVWTAIALTAVGCYLAKLLGLLVPAGALERPLVQRLSALLPVALLAALTAQQTFGDGQQLVLDARGAGLAAAALALVLRAPFLVVVGAAVVVTAGVRALG
;
A
#
# COMPACT_ATOMS: atom_id res chain seq x y z
N MET A 1 7.15 11.40 -25.73
CA MET A 1 7.57 10.02 -25.39
C MET A 1 6.47 9.08 -25.82
N ASN A 2 6.78 8.04 -26.59
CA ASN A 2 5.76 7.06 -27.03
C ASN A 2 5.50 6.07 -25.89
N VAL A 3 4.28 5.56 -25.72
CA VAL A 3 3.91 4.65 -24.60
C VAL A 3 4.89 3.47 -24.50
N TRP A 4 5.30 2.94 -25.65
CA TRP A 4 6.32 1.90 -25.77
C TRP A 4 7.68 2.27 -25.16
N THR A 5 8.11 3.52 -25.31
CA THR A 5 9.36 4.00 -24.71
C THR A 5 9.26 4.08 -23.18
N ALA A 6 8.11 4.46 -22.63
CA ALA A 6 7.89 4.49 -21.18
C ALA A 6 7.86 3.07 -20.59
N ILE A 7 7.20 2.13 -21.27
CA ILE A 7 7.17 0.71 -20.86
C ILE A 7 8.58 0.12 -20.87
N ALA A 8 9.32 0.30 -21.97
CA ALA A 8 10.69 -0.21 -22.08
C ALA A 8 11.61 0.36 -20.99
N LEU A 9 11.53 1.68 -20.75
CA LEU A 9 12.31 2.34 -19.70
C LEU A 9 11.95 1.79 -18.31
N THR A 10 10.67 1.60 -18.01
CA THR A 10 10.21 1.08 -16.71
C THR A 10 10.66 -0.37 -16.52
N ALA A 11 10.56 -1.21 -17.56
CA ALA A 11 11.01 -2.60 -17.50
C ALA A 11 12.52 -2.70 -17.23
N VAL A 12 13.33 -1.92 -17.97
CA VAL A 12 14.78 -1.86 -17.76
C VAL A 12 15.10 -1.30 -16.38
N GLY A 13 14.42 -0.25 -15.93
CA GLY A 13 14.59 0.33 -14.60
C GLY A 13 14.30 -0.68 -13.47
N CYS A 14 13.19 -1.42 -13.56
CA CYS A 14 12.86 -2.48 -12.61
C CYS A 14 13.91 -3.59 -12.60
N TYR A 15 14.43 -3.97 -13.78
CA TYR A 15 15.48 -4.99 -13.87
C TYR A 15 16.78 -4.52 -13.23
N LEU A 16 17.22 -3.28 -13.52
CA LEU A 16 18.42 -2.70 -12.92
C LEU A 16 18.29 -2.56 -11.40
N ALA A 17 17.12 -2.14 -10.90
CA ALA A 17 16.87 -2.07 -9.46
C ALA A 17 17.00 -3.46 -8.79
N LYS A 18 16.46 -4.51 -9.42
CA LYS A 18 16.59 -5.89 -8.95
C LYS A 18 18.04 -6.36 -8.98
N LEU A 19 18.77 -6.06 -10.07
CA LEU A 19 20.17 -6.41 -10.22
C LEU A 19 21.05 -5.72 -9.16
N LEU A 20 20.81 -4.42 -8.91
CA LEU A 20 21.46 -3.68 -7.84
C LEU A 20 21.22 -4.32 -6.48
N GLY A 21 20.00 -4.80 -6.22
CA GLY A 21 19.67 -5.56 -5.01
C GLY A 21 20.49 -6.85 -4.85
N LEU A 22 20.79 -7.56 -5.94
CA LEU A 22 21.63 -8.77 -5.94
C LEU A 22 23.13 -8.45 -5.75
N LEU A 23 23.57 -7.27 -6.20
CA LEU A 23 24.94 -6.79 -6.06
C LEU A 23 25.25 -6.24 -4.66
N VAL A 24 24.25 -6.10 -3.78
CA VAL A 24 24.45 -5.59 -2.42
C VAL A 24 25.37 -6.56 -1.64
N PRO A 25 26.50 -6.09 -1.10
CA PRO A 25 27.43 -6.93 -0.37
C PRO A 25 26.81 -7.44 0.95
N ALA A 26 27.11 -8.69 1.30
CA ALA A 26 26.57 -9.36 2.50
C ALA A 26 26.78 -8.54 3.79
N GLY A 27 27.95 -7.91 3.96
CA GLY A 27 28.26 -7.08 5.13
C GLY A 27 27.40 -5.80 5.27
N ALA A 28 26.77 -5.33 4.20
CA ALA A 28 25.79 -4.23 4.29
C ALA A 28 24.42 -4.73 4.78
N LEU A 29 24.06 -5.98 4.48
CA LEU A 29 22.80 -6.62 4.86
C LEU A 29 22.81 -7.15 6.30
N GLU A 30 23.99 -7.45 6.86
CA GLU A 30 24.17 -7.91 8.24
C GLU A 30 23.92 -6.82 9.29
N ARG A 31 23.79 -5.56 8.86
CA ARG A 31 23.44 -4.46 9.77
C ARG A 31 22.02 -4.66 10.32
N PRO A 32 21.82 -4.67 11.65
CA PRO A 32 20.52 -4.97 12.25
C PRO A 32 19.42 -3.97 11.84
N LEU A 33 19.80 -2.73 11.54
CA LEU A 33 18.87 -1.69 11.08
C LEU A 33 18.36 -2.00 9.65
N VAL A 34 19.24 -2.45 8.75
CA VAL A 34 18.88 -2.80 7.36
C VAL A 34 17.94 -4.01 7.33
N GLN A 35 18.22 -5.04 8.14
CA GLN A 35 17.31 -6.19 8.26
C GLN A 35 15.92 -5.78 8.75
N ARG A 36 15.83 -5.00 9.83
CA ARG A 36 14.54 -4.52 10.36
C ARG A 36 13.76 -3.71 9.33
N LEU A 37 14.42 -2.80 8.62
CA LEU A 37 13.77 -2.02 7.56
C LEU A 37 13.32 -2.90 6.40
N SER A 38 14.14 -3.87 5.96
CA SER A 38 13.78 -4.79 4.88
C SER A 38 12.54 -5.63 5.20
N ALA A 39 12.39 -6.05 6.46
CA ALA A 39 11.21 -6.80 6.92
C ALA A 39 9.95 -5.92 6.99
N LEU A 40 10.09 -4.63 7.29
CA LEU A 40 8.97 -3.69 7.42
C LEU A 40 8.57 -3.03 6.09
N LEU A 41 9.48 -2.97 5.12
CA LEU A 41 9.28 -2.33 3.82
C LEU A 41 7.99 -2.77 3.11
N PRO A 42 7.68 -4.08 2.99
CA PRO A 42 6.47 -4.52 2.30
C PRO A 42 5.20 -3.96 2.96
N VAL A 43 5.10 -4.06 4.29
CA VAL A 43 3.94 -3.56 5.04
C VAL A 43 3.85 -2.03 4.97
N ALA A 44 4.99 -1.34 5.11
CA ALA A 44 5.03 0.13 5.02
C ALA A 44 4.61 0.63 3.63
N LEU A 45 5.06 -0.02 2.56
CA LEU A 45 4.69 0.31 1.18
C LEU A 45 3.20 0.02 0.91
N LEU A 46 2.68 -1.11 1.40
CA LEU A 46 1.24 -1.42 1.30
C LEU A 46 0.38 -0.45 2.10
N ALA A 47 0.84 -0.03 3.29
CA ALA A 47 0.18 0.99 4.10
C ALA A 47 0.19 2.36 3.42
N ALA A 48 1.32 2.77 2.84
CA ALA A 48 1.41 4.00 2.07
C ALA A 48 0.52 3.97 0.82
N LEU A 49 0.50 2.84 0.09
CA LEU A 49 -0.36 2.66 -1.08
C LEU A 49 -1.84 2.74 -0.72
N THR A 50 -2.25 2.06 0.35
CA THR A 50 -3.63 2.11 0.84
C THR A 50 -4.01 3.52 1.28
N ALA A 51 -3.15 4.24 2.00
CA ALA A 51 -3.38 5.63 2.34
C ALA A 51 -3.54 6.51 1.08
N GLN A 52 -2.64 6.37 0.10
CA GLN A 52 -2.70 7.15 -1.15
C GLN A 52 -3.94 6.81 -1.98
N GLN A 53 -4.34 5.54 -2.08
CA GLN A 53 -5.55 5.13 -2.81
C GLN A 53 -6.86 5.46 -2.09
N THR A 54 -6.80 5.71 -0.78
CA THR A 54 -7.95 6.07 0.05
C THR A 54 -8.19 7.57 0.06
N PHE A 55 -7.12 8.37 0.17
CA PHE A 55 -7.20 9.81 0.37
C PHE A 55 -6.72 10.66 -0.81
N GLY A 56 -6.05 10.07 -1.79
CA GLY A 56 -5.54 10.77 -2.97
C GLY A 56 -6.43 10.57 -4.19
N ASP A 57 -6.94 11.67 -4.74
CA ASP A 57 -7.47 11.70 -6.10
C ASP A 57 -6.75 12.78 -6.92
N GLY A 58 -5.82 12.35 -7.78
CA GLY A 58 -4.91 13.25 -8.49
C GLY A 58 -4.04 14.07 -7.54
N GLN A 59 -4.27 15.39 -7.47
CA GLN A 59 -3.57 16.33 -6.58
C GLN A 59 -4.42 16.78 -5.39
N GLN A 60 -5.65 16.28 -5.22
CA GLN A 60 -6.54 16.69 -4.15
C GLN A 60 -6.61 15.61 -3.07
N LEU A 61 -6.56 16.06 -1.81
CA LEU A 61 -6.95 15.22 -0.69
C LEU A 61 -8.47 15.19 -0.64
N VAL A 62 -9.05 14.02 -0.93
CA VAL A 62 -10.50 13.81 -0.86
C VAL A 62 -10.78 12.83 0.27
N LEU A 63 -11.63 13.24 1.21
CA LEU A 63 -12.23 12.32 2.18
C LEU A 63 -13.39 11.58 1.49
N ASP A 64 -13.05 10.57 0.68
CA ASP A 64 -14.02 9.68 0.04
C ASP A 64 -14.58 8.65 1.06
N ALA A 65 -15.70 8.02 0.74
CA ALA A 65 -16.35 6.95 1.50
C ALA A 65 -15.39 5.80 1.87
N ARG A 66 -14.31 5.63 1.09
CA ARG A 66 -13.22 4.68 1.34
C ARG A 66 -12.57 4.89 2.71
N GLY A 67 -12.43 6.14 3.16
CA GLY A 67 -11.85 6.47 4.46
C GLY A 67 -12.70 5.95 5.62
N ALA A 68 -14.02 6.10 5.52
CA ALA A 68 -14.96 5.57 6.52
C ALA A 68 -14.94 4.04 6.57
N GLY A 69 -14.90 3.38 5.41
CA GLY A 69 -14.74 1.92 5.32
C GLY A 69 -13.44 1.42 5.95
N LEU A 70 -12.33 2.11 5.69
CA LEU A 70 -11.02 1.77 6.24
C LEU A 70 -10.97 1.97 7.77
N ALA A 71 -11.61 3.02 8.28
CA ALA A 71 -11.77 3.24 9.72
C ALA A 71 -12.60 2.12 10.39
N ALA A 72 -13.71 1.69 9.76
CA ALA A 72 -14.52 0.57 10.24
C ALA A 72 -13.73 -0.75 10.24
N ALA A 73 -12.94 -1.01 9.19
CA ALA A 73 -12.04 -2.17 9.13
C ALA A 73 -11.03 -2.15 10.28
N ALA A 74 -10.40 -0.99 10.53
CA ALA A 74 -9.45 -0.82 11.62
C ALA A 74 -10.09 -1.07 12.98
N LEU A 75 -11.30 -0.54 13.23
CA LEU A 75 -12.05 -0.80 14.46
C LEU A 75 -12.38 -2.28 14.65
N ALA A 76 -12.88 -2.96 13.61
CA ALA A 76 -13.17 -4.39 13.66
C ALA A 76 -11.90 -5.23 13.94
N LEU A 77 -10.76 -4.83 13.38
CA LEU A 77 -9.47 -5.48 13.62
C LEU A 77 -8.99 -5.28 15.07
N VAL A 78 -9.15 -4.08 15.63
CA VAL A 78 -8.82 -3.78 17.05
C VAL A 78 -9.68 -4.62 17.99
N LEU A 79 -10.95 -4.85 17.63
CA LEU A 79 -11.86 -5.75 18.35
C LEU A 79 -11.54 -7.24 18.14
N ARG A 80 -10.47 -7.57 17.40
CA ARG A 80 -10.03 -8.94 17.07
C ARG A 80 -11.09 -9.77 16.34
N ALA A 81 -11.91 -9.12 15.51
CA ALA A 81 -12.89 -9.80 14.66
C ALA A 81 -12.20 -10.68 13.59
N PRO A 82 -12.86 -11.77 13.12
CA PRO A 82 -12.31 -12.59 12.04
C PRO A 82 -12.22 -11.80 10.74
N PHE A 83 -11.29 -12.17 9.86
CA PHE A 83 -10.99 -11.45 8.63
C PHE A 83 -12.23 -11.15 7.76
N LEU A 84 -13.13 -12.13 7.62
CA LEU A 84 -14.40 -11.99 6.90
C LEU A 84 -15.28 -10.87 7.47
N VAL A 85 -15.34 -10.73 8.80
CA VAL A 85 -16.11 -9.68 9.47
C VAL A 85 -15.46 -8.31 9.26
N VAL A 86 -14.13 -8.23 9.32
CA VAL A 86 -13.39 -6.99 9.05
C VAL A 86 -13.66 -6.49 7.64
N VAL A 87 -13.54 -7.36 6.64
CA VAL A 87 -13.80 -7.02 5.23
C VAL A 87 -15.26 -6.67 5.02
N GLY A 88 -16.19 -7.48 5.57
CA GLY A 88 -17.62 -7.23 5.48
C GLY A 88 -18.01 -5.86 6.05
N ALA A 89 -17.53 -5.52 7.24
CA ALA A 89 -17.76 -4.22 7.87
C ALA A 89 -17.23 -3.07 7.00
N ALA A 90 -16.02 -3.20 6.45
CA ALA A 90 -15.44 -2.19 5.57
C ALA A 90 -16.29 -1.94 4.33
N VAL A 91 -16.74 -3.01 3.67
CA VAL A 91 -17.59 -2.95 2.46
C VAL A 91 -18.94 -2.32 2.79
N VAL A 92 -19.62 -2.79 3.84
CA VAL A 92 -20.93 -2.29 4.24
C VAL A 92 -20.88 -0.81 4.61
N VAL A 93 -19.86 -0.38 5.37
CA VAL A 93 -19.70 1.03 5.74
C VAL A 93 -19.38 1.89 4.50
N THR A 94 -18.46 1.44 3.64
CA THR A 94 -18.14 2.18 2.39
C THR A 94 -19.38 2.34 1.52
N ALA A 95 -20.14 1.26 1.31
CA ALA A 95 -21.35 1.24 0.50
C ALA A 95 -22.45 2.11 1.11
N GLY A 96 -22.64 2.02 2.44
CA GLY A 96 -23.64 2.83 3.16
C GLY A 96 -23.33 4.33 3.09
N VAL A 97 -22.07 4.73 3.32
CA VAL A 97 -21.65 6.13 3.21
C VAL A 97 -21.82 6.63 1.77
N ARG A 98 -21.49 5.81 0.77
CA ARG A 98 -21.67 6.14 -0.64
C ARG A 98 -23.13 6.20 -1.08
N ALA A 99 -24.03 5.47 -0.43
CA ALA A 99 -25.46 5.51 -0.73
C ALA A 99 -26.17 6.72 -0.09
N LEU A 100 -25.58 7.30 0.95
CA LEU A 100 -26.10 8.45 1.69
C LEU A 100 -25.54 9.80 1.20
N GLY A 101 -24.51 9.78 0.35
CA GLY A 101 -23.92 10.94 -0.31
C GLY A 101 -23.99 10.83 -1.83
#